data_AF-A0A674DDC7-F1
#
_entry.id   AF-A0A674DDC7-F1
#
_cell.length_a   1.000
_cell.length_b   1.000
_cell.length_c   1.000
_cell.angle_alpha   90.00
_cell.angle_beta   90.00
_cell.angle_gamma   90.00
#
_symmetry.space_group_name_H-M   'P 1'
#
loop_
_entity.id
_entity.type
_entity.pdbx_description
1 polymer ?
#
loop_
_entity_poly.entity_id
_entity_poly.type
_entity_poly.pdbx_seq_one_letter_code
_entity_poly.pdbx_strand_id
1 'polypeptide(L)'
;MGSISFWMCLILTICTWNKTIGCTWMRTLPRSPSMFQVLSNSTITMLQKMGHVVSRKSQITFPNEQYRQVDNFTDNGRIVFISQTLNAIEKLYSSGKYDSTAWDQKVVDEFMIGLHRQTSELDQCVKTIKPGLSTSVKRVNKDMSLHFKFLKNYLKREEYSASGWEDIRNVVMSHMLRLVTIPID
;
A
#
# COMPACT_ATOMS: atom_id res chain seq x y z
N MET A 1 26.88 34.82 -19.79
CA MET A 1 25.46 34.62 -19.38
C MET A 1 24.85 33.29 -19.83
N GLY A 2 25.58 32.36 -20.47
CA GLY A 2 25.03 31.05 -20.91
C GLY A 2 25.06 29.92 -19.86
N SER A 3 25.96 29.98 -18.88
CA SER A 3 26.13 28.89 -17.89
C SER A 3 24.95 28.77 -16.92
N ILE A 4 24.45 29.89 -16.39
CA ILE A 4 23.32 29.89 -15.43
C ILE A 4 22.04 29.32 -16.04
N SER A 5 21.77 29.64 -17.32
CA SER A 5 20.62 29.09 -18.05
C SER A 5 20.72 27.57 -18.25
N PHE A 6 21.92 27.05 -18.47
CA PHE A 6 22.15 25.62 -18.67
C PHE A 6 21.95 24.82 -17.36
N TRP A 7 22.50 25.33 -16.25
CA TRP A 7 22.33 24.72 -14.93
C TRP A 7 20.87 24.76 -14.46
N MET A 8 20.14 25.85 -14.73
CA MET A 8 18.71 25.94 -14.45
C MET A 8 17.89 24.93 -15.26
N CYS A 9 18.20 24.77 -16.55
CA CYS A 9 17.56 23.74 -17.37
C CYS A 9 17.86 22.32 -16.87
N LEU A 10 19.12 22.04 -16.48
CA LEU A 10 19.52 20.73 -15.95
C LEU A 10 18.81 20.40 -14.62
N ILE A 11 18.67 21.38 -13.72
CA ILE A 11 17.94 21.20 -12.46
C ILE A 11 16.45 20.95 -12.74
N LEU A 12 15.84 21.70 -13.67
CA LEU A 12 14.43 21.53 -14.02
C LEU A 12 14.15 20.18 -14.70
N THR A 13 15.04 19.66 -15.53
CA THR A 13 14.90 18.32 -16.14
C THR A 13 15.04 17.21 -15.09
N ILE A 14 16.01 17.30 -14.18
CA ILE A 14 16.17 16.33 -13.09
C ILE A 14 14.95 16.35 -12.14
N CYS A 15 14.44 17.55 -11.81
CA CYS A 15 13.26 17.70 -10.95
C CYS A 15 11.97 17.21 -11.63
N THR A 16 11.87 17.24 -12.96
CA THR A 16 10.71 16.68 -13.68
C THR A 16 10.82 15.18 -13.88
N TRP A 17 12.03 14.64 -14.06
CA TRP A 17 12.27 13.20 -14.14
C TRP A 17 11.97 12.47 -12.82
N ASN A 18 12.38 13.01 -11.67
CA ASN A 18 12.03 12.40 -10.37
C ASN A 18 10.52 12.40 -10.10
N LYS A 19 9.75 13.29 -10.74
CA LYS A 19 8.28 13.33 -10.63
C LYS A 19 7.60 12.23 -11.45
N THR A 20 8.19 11.82 -12.57
CA THR A 20 7.60 10.81 -13.46
C THR A 20 7.98 9.39 -13.04
N ILE A 21 9.18 9.15 -12.50
CA ILE A 21 9.70 7.81 -12.18
C ILE A 21 8.79 7.05 -11.19
N GLY A 22 8.37 7.68 -10.09
CA GLY A 22 7.51 7.02 -9.09
C GLY A 22 6.13 6.64 -9.65
N CYS A 23 5.59 7.43 -10.58
CA CYS A 23 4.33 7.08 -11.24
C CYS A 23 4.53 6.03 -12.35
N THR A 24 5.68 6.03 -13.03
CA THR A 24 6.07 4.99 -14.01
C THR A 24 6.15 3.61 -13.36
N TRP A 25 6.50 3.55 -12.08
CA TRP A 25 6.56 2.30 -11.32
C TRP A 25 5.21 1.55 -11.24
N MET A 26 4.10 2.29 -11.34
CA MET A 26 2.74 1.75 -11.39
C MET A 26 2.30 1.32 -12.79
N ARG A 27 2.95 1.84 -13.85
CA ARG A 27 2.54 1.57 -15.23
C ARG A 27 2.88 0.13 -15.62
N THR A 28 1.93 -0.55 -16.24
CA THR A 28 2.16 -1.86 -16.87
C THR A 28 2.61 -1.65 -18.32
N LEU A 29 3.67 -2.35 -18.72
CA LEU A 29 4.03 -2.46 -20.14
C LEU A 29 3.21 -3.59 -20.79
N PRO A 30 2.97 -3.54 -22.11
CA PRO A 30 2.26 -4.62 -22.80
C PRO A 30 2.90 -5.99 -22.50
N ARG A 31 2.10 -6.90 -21.95
CA ARG A 31 2.48 -8.29 -21.59
C ARG A 31 3.51 -8.44 -20.46
N SER A 32 3.78 -7.40 -19.67
CA SER A 32 4.68 -7.47 -18.52
C SER A 32 4.05 -6.90 -17.26
N PRO A 33 4.26 -7.51 -16.08
CA PRO A 33 3.79 -6.95 -14.83
C PRO A 33 4.48 -5.62 -14.55
N SER A 34 3.79 -4.69 -13.90
CA SER A 34 4.43 -3.46 -13.39
C SER A 34 5.42 -3.81 -12.28
N MET A 35 6.37 -2.92 -12.02
CA MET A 35 7.30 -3.09 -10.90
C MET A 35 6.56 -3.17 -9.56
N PHE A 36 5.41 -2.48 -9.46
CA PHE A 36 4.48 -2.63 -8.35
C PHE A 36 4.00 -4.06 -8.15
N GLN A 37 3.52 -4.71 -9.21
CA GLN A 37 3.02 -6.08 -9.12
C GLN A 37 4.13 -7.06 -8.74
N VAL A 38 5.34 -6.89 -9.32
CA VAL A 38 6.49 -7.74 -8.99
C VAL A 38 6.86 -7.64 -7.51
N LEU A 39 6.99 -6.42 -6.98
CA LEU A 39 7.34 -6.21 -5.56
C LEU A 39 6.20 -6.63 -4.61
N SER A 40 4.95 -6.38 -5.00
CA SER A 40 3.78 -6.80 -4.24
C SER A 40 3.68 -8.31 -4.12
N ASN A 41 3.96 -9.06 -5.21
CA ASN A 41 3.95 -10.52 -5.18
C ASN A 41 4.97 -11.10 -4.19
N SER A 42 6.18 -10.53 -4.15
CA SER A 42 7.19 -10.89 -3.16
C SER A 42 6.71 -10.58 -1.74
N THR A 43 6.13 -9.40 -1.53
CA THR A 43 5.60 -8.97 -0.22
C THR A 43 4.43 -9.85 0.24
N ILE A 44 3.51 -10.21 -0.67
CA ILE A 44 2.40 -11.15 -0.43
C ILE A 44 2.95 -12.52 -0.04
N THR A 45 4.02 -12.98 -0.70
CA THR A 45 4.67 -14.26 -0.37
C THR A 45 5.20 -14.25 1.07
N MET A 46 5.80 -13.16 1.52
CA MET A 46 6.24 -13.02 2.93
C MET A 46 5.05 -13.01 3.89
N LEU A 47 3.98 -12.27 3.56
CA LEU A 47 2.74 -12.24 4.33
C LEU A 47 2.03 -13.62 4.42
N GLN A 48 2.20 -14.46 3.40
CA GLN A 48 1.72 -15.85 3.42
C GLN A 48 2.59 -16.72 4.32
N LYS A 49 3.92 -16.60 4.23
CA LYS A 49 4.87 -17.43 4.97
C LYS A 49 4.96 -17.11 6.45
N MET A 50 4.67 -15.86 6.84
CA MET A 50 4.86 -15.43 8.23
C MET A 50 3.92 -16.12 9.23
N GLY A 51 2.72 -16.53 8.79
CA GLY A 51 1.69 -17.08 9.66
C GLY A 51 1.07 -18.37 9.11
N HIS A 52 0.15 -18.95 9.87
CA HIS A 52 -0.53 -20.18 9.49
C HIS A 52 -1.94 -19.90 8.96
N VAL A 53 -2.54 -20.86 8.26
CA VAL A 53 -3.95 -20.76 7.86
C VAL A 53 -4.82 -20.90 9.11
N VAL A 54 -5.45 -19.80 9.52
CA VAL A 54 -6.46 -19.83 10.58
C VAL A 54 -7.79 -20.25 9.98
N SER A 55 -8.27 -21.44 10.37
CA SER A 55 -9.54 -22.04 9.91
C SER A 55 -10.79 -21.31 10.42
N ARG A 56 -10.62 -20.25 11.24
CA ARG A 56 -11.73 -19.45 11.77
C ARG A 56 -12.07 -18.32 10.80
N LYS A 57 -13.36 -18.18 10.48
CA LYS A 57 -13.88 -17.04 9.74
C LYS A 57 -13.69 -15.77 10.59
N SER A 58 -12.82 -14.87 10.13
CA SER A 58 -12.63 -13.56 10.76
C SER A 58 -13.96 -12.80 10.82
N GLN A 59 -14.26 -12.18 11.96
CA GLN A 59 -15.43 -11.31 12.12
C GLN A 59 -15.23 -9.92 11.49
N ILE A 60 -14.04 -9.66 10.94
CA ILE A 60 -13.71 -8.37 10.34
C ILE A 60 -14.36 -8.26 8.96
N THR A 61 -15.21 -7.25 8.81
CA THR A 61 -15.82 -6.95 7.51
C THR A 61 -14.80 -6.28 6.59
N PHE A 62 -14.56 -6.87 5.43
CA PHE A 62 -13.68 -6.32 4.41
C PHE A 62 -14.34 -5.15 3.66
N PRO A 63 -13.63 -4.03 3.38
CA PRO A 63 -14.19 -2.81 2.78
C PRO A 63 -14.40 -2.94 1.26
N ASN A 64 -15.24 -3.90 0.84
CA ASN A 64 -15.54 -4.17 -0.57
C ASN A 64 -16.11 -2.94 -1.31
N GLU A 65 -16.91 -2.14 -0.61
CA GLU A 65 -17.52 -0.94 -1.17
C GLU A 65 -16.47 0.08 -1.64
N GLN A 66 -15.45 0.33 -0.81
CA GLN A 66 -14.38 1.26 -1.13
C GLN A 66 -13.60 0.79 -2.35
N TYR A 67 -13.30 -0.52 -2.44
CA TYR A 67 -12.64 -1.09 -3.62
C TYR A 67 -13.49 -0.98 -4.88
N ARG A 68 -14.81 -1.19 -4.80
CA ARG A 68 -15.72 -1.02 -5.96
C ARG A 68 -15.77 0.42 -6.46
N GLN A 69 -15.68 1.40 -5.56
CA GLN A 69 -15.64 2.82 -5.94
C GLN A 69 -14.34 3.19 -6.66
N VAL A 70 -13.22 2.55 -6.31
CA VAL A 70 -11.91 2.77 -6.94
C VAL A 70 -11.88 2.35 -8.40
N ASP A 71 -12.70 1.38 -8.80
CA ASP A 71 -12.82 0.97 -10.21
C ASP A 71 -13.22 2.14 -11.12
N ASN A 72 -13.96 3.13 -10.59
CA ASN A 72 -14.40 4.34 -11.30
C ASN A 72 -13.42 5.52 -11.20
N PHE A 73 -12.28 5.37 -10.53
CA PHE A 73 -11.29 6.44 -10.40
C PHE A 73 -10.40 6.53 -11.64
N THR A 74 -9.85 7.73 -11.87
CA THR A 74 -8.71 7.90 -12.77
C THR A 74 -7.48 7.19 -12.22
N ASP A 75 -6.47 6.92 -13.05
CA ASP A 75 -5.22 6.29 -12.61
C ASP A 75 -4.57 7.03 -11.44
N ASN A 76 -4.56 8.36 -11.50
CA ASN A 76 -4.08 9.19 -10.40
C ASN A 76 -4.85 8.94 -9.08
N GLY A 77 -6.17 8.78 -9.15
CA GLY A 77 -6.99 8.43 -7.99
C GLY A 77 -6.70 7.03 -7.46
N ARG A 78 -6.52 6.06 -8.37
CA ARG A 78 -6.17 4.67 -8.05
C ARG A 78 -4.79 4.55 -7.41
N ILE A 79 -3.77 5.21 -7.97
CA ILE A 79 -2.39 5.26 -7.43
C ILE A 79 -2.39 5.82 -6.01
N VAL A 80 -3.12 6.92 -5.78
CA VAL A 80 -3.21 7.50 -4.43
C VAL A 80 -3.89 6.54 -3.46
N PHE A 81 -4.98 5.88 -3.88
CA PHE A 81 -5.65 4.89 -3.05
C PHE A 81 -4.74 3.71 -2.69
N ILE A 82 -3.98 3.19 -3.67
CA ILE A 82 -3.02 2.10 -3.47
C ILE A 82 -1.95 2.52 -2.46
N SER A 83 -1.30 3.66 -2.70
CA SER A 83 -0.26 4.18 -1.81
C SER A 83 -0.76 4.43 -0.39
N GLN A 84 -1.94 5.02 -0.22
CA GLN A 84 -2.50 5.27 1.12
C GLN A 84 -2.87 3.97 1.85
N THR A 85 -3.38 2.98 1.12
CA THR A 85 -3.68 1.66 1.68
C THR A 85 -2.40 0.96 2.13
N LEU A 86 -1.34 0.96 1.31
CA LEU A 86 -0.03 0.40 1.66
C LEU A 86 0.57 1.09 2.90
N ASN A 87 0.54 2.42 2.95
CA ASN A 87 0.99 3.19 4.13
C ASN A 87 0.18 2.83 5.39
N ALA A 88 -1.12 2.59 5.25
CA ALA A 88 -1.96 2.20 6.38
C ALA A 88 -1.64 0.78 6.87
N ILE A 89 -1.32 -0.15 5.95
CA ILE A 89 -0.81 -1.48 6.28
C ILE A 89 0.54 -1.35 6.99
N GLU A 90 1.50 -0.65 6.42
CA GLU A 90 2.83 -0.44 7.02
C GLU A 90 2.68 0.08 8.46
N LYS A 91 1.89 1.13 8.67
CA LYS A 91 1.63 1.70 10.00
C LYS A 91 0.94 0.73 10.97
N LEU A 92 0.07 -0.15 10.48
CA LEU A 92 -0.59 -1.17 11.30
C LEU A 92 0.45 -2.10 11.92
N TYR A 93 1.44 -2.52 11.12
CA TYR A 93 2.53 -3.40 11.55
C TYR A 93 3.68 -2.65 12.26
N SER A 94 4.02 -1.40 11.92
CA SER A 94 5.08 -0.66 12.63
C SER A 94 4.79 -0.45 14.12
N SER A 95 3.52 -0.52 14.53
CA SER A 95 3.11 -0.39 15.94
C SER A 95 2.80 -1.73 16.63
N GLY A 96 3.10 -2.85 15.97
CA GLY A 96 2.73 -4.18 16.44
C GLY A 96 3.62 -4.70 17.57
N LYS A 97 2.99 -5.40 18.52
CA LYS A 97 3.65 -6.30 19.47
C LYS A 97 3.38 -7.72 19.00
N TYR A 98 4.40 -8.40 18.49
CA TYR A 98 4.27 -9.72 17.89
C TYR A 98 4.65 -10.85 18.84
N ASP A 99 5.05 -10.54 20.07
CA ASP A 99 5.57 -11.52 21.05
C ASP A 99 4.64 -12.71 21.31
N SER A 100 3.33 -12.53 21.07
CA SER A 100 2.32 -13.56 21.22
C SER A 100 2.20 -14.50 20.02
N THR A 101 2.75 -14.13 18.85
CA THR A 101 2.63 -14.90 17.61
C THR A 101 3.77 -15.92 17.49
N ALA A 102 3.54 -16.96 16.67
CA ALA A 102 4.57 -17.91 16.28
C ALA A 102 5.26 -17.51 14.96
N TRP A 103 5.21 -16.22 14.60
CA TRP A 103 5.73 -15.75 13.32
C TRP A 103 7.24 -15.72 13.31
N ASP A 104 7.86 -16.12 12.19
CA ASP A 104 9.29 -15.94 11.98
C ASP A 104 9.58 -14.44 11.81
N GLN A 105 10.32 -13.87 12.76
CA GLN A 105 10.65 -12.44 12.76
C GLN A 105 11.40 -12.02 11.50
N LYS A 106 12.25 -12.89 10.93
CA LYS A 106 12.94 -12.57 9.68
C LYS A 106 11.95 -12.40 8.52
N VAL A 107 10.90 -13.22 8.47
CA VAL A 107 9.84 -13.12 7.45
C VAL A 107 9.00 -11.86 7.67
N VAL A 108 8.73 -11.50 8.93
CA VAL A 108 8.07 -10.22 9.28
C VAL A 108 8.91 -9.03 8.82
N ASP A 109 10.22 -9.07 9.03
CA ASP A 109 11.14 -8.01 8.60
C ASP A 109 11.20 -7.90 7.07
N GLU A 110 11.29 -9.02 6.35
CA GLU A 110 11.24 -9.05 4.88
C GLU A 110 9.92 -8.49 4.33
N PHE A 111 8.78 -8.82 4.97
CA PHE A 111 7.47 -8.23 4.66
C PHE A 111 7.47 -6.71 4.87
N MET A 112 7.99 -6.23 6.00
CA MET A 112 8.06 -4.80 6.30
C MET A 112 8.98 -4.03 5.36
N ILE A 113 10.14 -4.59 5.00
CA ILE A 113 11.05 -4.03 3.99
C ILE A 113 10.32 -3.93 2.64
N GLY A 114 9.58 -4.97 2.27
CA GLY A 114 8.76 -4.99 1.06
C GLY A 114 7.73 -3.86 1.05
N LEU A 115 6.97 -3.69 2.14
CA LEU A 115 6.00 -2.59 2.27
C LEU A 115 6.66 -1.21 2.21
N HIS A 116 7.72 -1.01 2.99
CA HIS A 116 8.44 0.25 3.07
C HIS A 116 8.99 0.68 1.70
N ARG A 117 9.51 -0.28 0.93
CA ARG A 117 9.97 0.00 -0.43
C ARG A 117 8.80 0.43 -1.32
N GLN A 118 7.67 -0.27 -1.28
CA GLN A 118 6.50 0.11 -2.08
C GLN A 118 5.98 1.52 -1.73
N THR A 119 5.92 1.87 -0.44
CA THR A 119 5.44 3.19 0.00
C THR A 119 6.41 4.30 -0.37
N SER A 120 7.72 4.06 -0.25
CA SER A 120 8.78 4.99 -0.63
C SER A 120 8.79 5.31 -2.13
N GLU A 121 8.70 4.29 -3.00
CA GLU A 121 8.68 4.48 -4.46
C GLU A 121 7.47 5.32 -4.92
N LEU A 122 6.33 5.21 -4.22
CA LEU A 122 5.10 5.93 -4.56
C LEU A 122 4.98 7.32 -3.93
N ASP A 123 5.77 7.63 -2.90
CA ASP A 123 5.62 8.86 -2.10
C ASP A 123 5.72 10.13 -2.96
N GLN A 124 6.74 10.23 -3.81
CA GLN A 124 6.94 11.40 -4.66
C GLN A 124 5.86 11.55 -5.74
N CYS A 125 5.39 10.42 -6.30
CA CYS A 125 4.28 10.41 -7.26
C CYS A 125 3.01 10.96 -6.60
N VAL A 126 2.65 10.42 -5.43
CA VAL A 126 1.44 10.82 -4.71
C VAL A 126 1.51 12.27 -4.22
N LYS A 127 2.65 12.76 -3.75
CA LYS A 127 2.84 14.17 -3.37
C LYS A 127 2.49 15.12 -4.52
N THR A 128 2.76 14.72 -5.76
CA THR A 128 2.46 15.52 -6.95
C THR A 128 0.98 15.43 -7.34
N ILE A 129 0.35 14.27 -7.20
CA ILE A 129 -1.06 14.03 -7.58
C ILE A 129 -2.05 14.63 -6.56
N LYS A 130 -1.74 14.51 -5.26
CA LYS A 130 -2.67 14.74 -4.15
C LYS A 130 -3.39 16.11 -4.18
N PRO A 131 -2.75 17.23 -4.56
CA PRO A 131 -3.44 18.53 -4.64
C PRO A 131 -4.62 18.54 -5.61
N GLY A 132 -4.53 17.82 -6.73
CA GLY A 132 -5.54 17.79 -7.79
C GLY A 132 -6.64 16.74 -7.61
N LEU A 133 -6.69 16.03 -6.47
CA LEU A 133 -7.66 14.95 -6.26
C LEU A 133 -9.08 15.45 -6.10
N SER A 134 -10.02 14.75 -6.74
CA SER A 134 -11.45 14.96 -6.59
C SER A 134 -11.92 14.68 -5.15
N THR A 135 -13.06 15.26 -4.79
CA THR A 135 -13.70 15.05 -3.49
C THR A 135 -14.11 13.58 -3.28
N SER A 136 -14.50 12.86 -4.34
CA SER A 136 -14.84 11.44 -4.25
C SER A 136 -13.64 10.59 -3.85
N VAL A 137 -12.47 10.80 -4.47
CA VAL A 137 -11.23 10.09 -4.12
C VAL A 137 -10.83 10.37 -2.67
N LYS A 138 -10.91 11.64 -2.24
CA LYS A 138 -10.60 12.03 -0.85
C LYS A 138 -11.53 11.34 0.16
N ARG A 139 -12.83 11.21 -0.16
CA ARG A 139 -13.82 10.55 0.69
C ARG A 139 -13.52 9.05 0.85
N VAL A 140 -13.32 8.34 -0.25
CA VAL A 140 -13.03 6.88 -0.22
C VAL A 140 -11.75 6.58 0.56
N ASN A 141 -10.72 7.40 0.37
CA ASN A 141 -9.48 7.29 1.14
C ASN A 141 -9.68 7.53 2.64
N LYS A 142 -10.53 8.49 3.02
CA LYS A 142 -10.90 8.72 4.42
C LYS A 142 -11.61 7.50 5.01
N ASP A 143 -12.54 6.90 4.28
CA ASP A 143 -13.27 5.71 4.73
C ASP A 143 -12.33 4.51 4.88
N MET A 144 -11.38 4.34 3.95
CA MET A 144 -10.32 3.34 4.09
C MET A 144 -9.45 3.59 5.33
N SER A 145 -9.09 4.84 5.62
CA SER A 145 -8.36 5.18 6.85
C SER A 145 -9.14 4.81 8.12
N LEU A 146 -10.46 5.00 8.12
CA LEU A 146 -11.33 4.57 9.22
C LEU A 146 -11.36 3.05 9.37
N HIS A 147 -11.33 2.30 8.26
CA HIS A 147 -11.20 0.84 8.29
C HIS A 147 -9.90 0.41 9.00
N PHE A 148 -8.74 0.98 8.64
CA PHE A 148 -7.48 0.66 9.32
C PHE A 148 -7.44 1.12 10.79
N LYS A 149 -8.13 2.21 11.13
CA LYS A 149 -8.33 2.60 12.53
C LYS A 149 -9.15 1.54 13.30
N PHE A 150 -10.19 0.99 12.67
CA PHE A 150 -10.94 -0.14 13.23
C PHE A 150 -10.05 -1.37 13.43
N LEU A 151 -9.21 -1.74 12.46
CA LEU A 151 -8.27 -2.87 12.57
C LEU A 151 -7.30 -2.69 13.75
N LYS A 152 -6.74 -1.49 13.91
CA LYS A 152 -5.87 -1.18 15.05
C LYS A 152 -6.60 -1.30 16.39
N ASN A 153 -7.86 -0.87 16.45
CA ASN A 153 -8.68 -1.00 17.67
C ASN A 153 -9.12 -2.45 17.92
N TYR A 154 -9.33 -3.25 16.88
CA TYR A 154 -9.58 -4.67 16.98
C TYR A 154 -8.42 -5.38 17.68
N LEU A 155 -7.18 -5.19 17.20
CA LEU A 155 -5.99 -5.75 17.85
C LEU A 155 -5.86 -5.39 19.32
N LYS A 156 -6.20 -4.14 19.68
CA LYS A 156 -6.19 -3.71 21.08
C LYS A 156 -7.20 -4.46 21.94
N ARG A 157 -8.40 -4.74 21.42
CA ARG A 157 -9.44 -5.50 22.13
C ARG A 157 -9.09 -6.97 22.24
N GLU A 158 -8.44 -7.52 21.23
CA GLU A 158 -7.88 -8.88 21.23
C GLU A 158 -6.57 -8.97 22.04
N GLU A 159 -6.20 -7.90 22.75
CA GLU A 159 -4.97 -7.80 23.56
C GLU A 159 -3.70 -8.19 22.82
N TYR A 160 -3.66 -7.92 21.50
CA TYR A 160 -2.58 -8.32 20.61
C TYR A 160 -2.28 -9.83 20.64
N SER A 161 -3.30 -10.66 20.87
CA SER A 161 -3.19 -12.12 20.86
C SER A 161 -2.76 -12.67 19.51
N ALA A 162 -2.23 -13.91 19.51
CA ALA A 162 -1.87 -14.63 18.29
C ALA A 162 -3.02 -14.73 17.30
N SER A 163 -4.22 -15.05 17.79
CA SER A 163 -5.43 -15.15 16.95
C SER A 163 -5.84 -13.80 16.36
N GLY A 164 -5.77 -12.72 17.15
CA GLY A 164 -6.08 -11.38 16.67
C GLY A 164 -5.13 -10.92 15.56
N TRP A 165 -3.84 -11.26 15.67
CA TRP A 165 -2.85 -10.99 14.63
C TRP A 165 -3.08 -11.81 13.35
N GLU A 166 -3.47 -13.07 13.47
CA GLU A 166 -3.82 -13.88 12.29
C GLU A 166 -5.08 -13.38 11.58
N ASP A 167 -6.09 -12.89 12.32
CA ASP A 167 -7.24 -12.22 11.73
C ASP A 167 -6.83 -10.98 10.91
N ILE A 168 -5.94 -10.14 11.47
CA ILE A 168 -5.36 -9.00 10.76
C ILE A 168 -4.58 -9.45 9.53
N ARG A 169 -3.76 -10.49 9.65
CA ARG A 169 -2.97 -11.03 8.54
C ARG A 169 -3.86 -11.43 7.36
N ASN A 170 -4.97 -12.10 7.63
CA ASN A 170 -5.94 -12.52 6.60
C ASN A 170 -6.64 -11.33 5.92
N VAL A 171 -7.00 -10.30 6.68
CA VAL A 171 -7.61 -9.08 6.13
C VAL A 171 -6.59 -8.31 5.27
N VAL A 172 -5.35 -8.20 5.75
CA VAL A 172 -4.24 -7.56 5.01
C VAL A 172 -3.90 -8.35 3.75
N MET A 173 -3.94 -9.69 3.79
CA MET A 173 -3.80 -10.55 2.61
C MET A 173 -4.84 -10.17 1.56
N SER A 174 -6.10 -10.05 1.97
CA SER A 174 -7.20 -9.64 1.08
C SER A 174 -6.98 -8.25 0.50
N HIS A 175 -6.46 -7.31 1.29
CA HIS A 175 -6.08 -5.98 0.80
C HIS A 175 -5.00 -6.07 -0.27
N MET A 176 -3.87 -6.73 0.02
CA MET A 176 -2.73 -6.84 -0.90
C MET A 176 -3.14 -7.49 -2.22
N LEU A 177 -3.92 -8.58 -2.16
CA LEU A 177 -4.45 -9.24 -3.36
C LEU A 177 -5.39 -8.34 -4.16
N ARG A 178 -6.25 -7.55 -3.52
CA ARG A 178 -7.11 -6.58 -4.23
C ARG A 178 -6.29 -5.45 -4.84
N LEU A 179 -5.26 -4.94 -4.16
CA LEU A 179 -4.44 -3.84 -4.65
C LEU A 179 -3.73 -4.18 -5.96
N VAL A 180 -3.17 -5.38 -6.11
CA VAL A 180 -2.46 -5.79 -7.34
C VAL A 180 -3.38 -6.00 -8.55
N THR A 181 -4.69 -6.06 -8.32
CA THR A 181 -5.72 -6.20 -9.37
C THR A 181 -6.31 -4.88 -9.83
N ILE A 182 -6.00 -3.76 -9.15
CA ILE A 182 -6.49 -2.44 -9.57
C ILE A 182 -5.79 -2.05 -10.89
N PRO A 183 -6.53 -1.82 -11.98
CA PRO A 183 -5.93 -1.50 -13.27
C PRO A 183 -5.37 -0.07 -13.28
N ILE A 184 -4.19 0.13 -13.86
CA ILE A 184 -3.54 1.43 -14.06
C ILE A 184 -3.06 1.49 -15.52
N ASP A 185 -3.57 2.43 -16.31
CA ASP A 185 -3.34 2.51 -17.76
C ASP A 185 -2.21 3.50 -18.18
#